data_AF-A0A0P9CLB9-F1
#
_entry.id   AF-A0A0P9CLB9-F1
#
_cell.length_a   1.000
_cell.length_b   1.000
_cell.length_c   1.000
_cell.angle_alpha   90.00
_cell.angle_beta   90.00
_cell.angle_gamma   90.00
#
_symmetry.space_group_name_H-M   'P 1'
#
loop_
_entity.id
_entity.type
_entity.pdbx_description
1 polymer ?
#
loop_
_entity_poly.entity_id
_entity_poly.type
_entity_poly.pdbx_seq_one_letter_code
_entity_poly.pdbx_strand_id
1 'polypeptide(L)'
;MSKLLTVYLQYIKNYYRSKSFFLMLFLIIIISAMMVYFSFKYVNDLPKILGSNALPLGLKIALFYFLWSLILLYIPVFASVFFGSPAISSEIENKTAFYIFPLPINRHKLFVGKFLAAFSVTLVIVLIYIIVEAATLSFIFKKPPEIYFYYSLVLLILFVLSMTSLTFMISAIFNKNTYAYISVLLIYYIVFYAGSFIIELLYKIDPFYLLSDAASIIQRVYVNINTEDFFARQSLAPAPFPDIMLAGLIMFVYFVATFVIGLFLFDRKEVQ
;
A
#
# COMPACT_ATOMS: atom_id res chain seq x y z
N MET A 1 2.98 16.66 27.67
CA MET A 1 2.77 16.02 26.36
C MET A 1 3.98 15.13 26.07
N SER A 2 3.81 13.83 25.76
CA SER A 2 4.94 12.92 25.53
C SER A 2 5.83 13.44 24.39
N LYS A 3 7.16 13.46 24.56
CA LYS A 3 8.12 13.90 23.52
C LYS A 3 7.85 13.23 22.15
N LEU A 4 7.34 11.99 22.14
CA LEU A 4 6.98 11.25 20.92
C LEU A 4 5.78 11.88 20.18
N LEU A 5 4.74 12.30 20.91
CA LEU A 5 3.54 12.90 20.31
C LEU A 5 3.87 14.24 19.64
N THR A 6 4.75 15.04 20.26
CA THR A 6 5.22 16.30 19.69
C THR A 6 5.98 16.08 18.38
N VAL A 7 6.87 15.07 18.34
CA VAL A 7 7.58 14.68 17.11
C VAL A 7 6.58 14.27 16.03
N TYR A 8 5.68 13.35 16.35
CA TYR A 8 4.65 12.87 15.42
C TYR A 8 3.82 14.01 14.79
N LEU A 9 3.25 14.89 15.62
CA LEU A 9 2.42 16.00 15.13
C LEU A 9 3.21 16.99 14.27
N GLN A 10 4.47 17.25 14.63
CA GLN A 10 5.34 18.12 13.84
C GLN A 10 5.63 17.52 12.46
N TYR A 11 5.93 16.23 12.38
CA TYR A 11 6.18 15.57 11.10
C TYR A 11 4.91 15.44 10.25
N ILE A 12 3.73 15.22 10.83
CA ILE A 12 2.46 15.31 10.10
C ILE A 12 2.28 16.68 9.47
N LYS A 13 2.52 17.75 10.22
CA LYS A 13 2.42 19.12 9.72
C LYS A 13 3.40 19.37 8.57
N ASN A 14 4.60 18.79 8.64
CA ASN A 14 5.58 18.86 7.55
C ASN A 14 5.10 18.12 6.30
N TYR A 15 4.53 16.92 6.44
CA TYR A 15 3.97 16.18 5.31
C TYR A 15 2.82 16.92 4.64
N TYR A 16 1.87 17.46 5.41
CA TYR A 16 0.74 18.22 4.85
C TYR A 16 1.19 19.46 4.05
N ARG A 17 2.33 20.06 4.41
CA ARG A 17 2.93 21.19 3.70
C ARG A 17 3.85 20.78 2.55
N SER A 18 4.10 19.49 2.37
CA SER A 18 5.03 18.98 1.38
C SER A 18 4.39 18.92 -0.01
N LYS A 19 5.20 19.18 -1.06
CA LYS A 19 4.78 19.00 -2.45
C LYS A 19 4.38 17.55 -2.75
N SER A 20 5.06 16.58 -2.12
CA SER A 20 4.76 15.15 -2.28
C SER A 20 3.34 14.81 -1.83
N PHE A 21 2.86 15.42 -0.74
CA PHE A 21 1.48 15.21 -0.27
C PHE A 21 0.46 15.71 -1.28
N PHE A 22 0.60 16.96 -1.76
CA PHE A 22 -0.33 17.50 -2.76
C PHE A 22 -0.27 16.74 -4.09
N LEU A 23 0.91 16.28 -4.51
CA LEU A 23 1.07 15.43 -5.69
C LEU A 23 0.29 14.11 -5.51
N MET A 24 0.49 13.40 -4.39
CA MET A 24 -0.22 12.15 -4.12
C MET A 24 -1.72 12.36 -3.97
N LEU A 25 -2.15 13.45 -3.33
CA LEU A 25 -3.56 13.83 -3.21
C LEU A 25 -4.18 14.12 -4.59
N PHE A 26 -3.47 14.84 -5.44
CA PHE A 26 -3.93 15.12 -6.80
C PHE A 26 -4.03 13.85 -7.64
N LEU A 27 -3.02 12.98 -7.59
CA LEU A 27 -3.04 11.69 -8.28
C LEU A 27 -4.18 10.81 -7.79
N ILE A 28 -4.41 10.72 -6.47
CA ILE A 28 -5.50 9.87 -5.95
C ILE A 28 -6.87 10.39 -6.33
N ILE A 29 -7.06 11.72 -6.38
CA ILE A 29 -8.32 12.32 -6.84
C ILE A 29 -8.53 12.04 -8.33
N ILE A 30 -7.51 12.18 -9.17
CA ILE A 30 -7.61 11.87 -10.61
C ILE A 30 -7.92 10.40 -10.83
N ILE A 31 -7.17 9.51 -10.19
CA ILE A 31 -7.35 8.06 -10.30
C ILE A 31 -8.75 7.69 -9.84
N SER A 32 -9.20 8.21 -8.69
CA SER A 32 -10.54 7.94 -8.18
C SER A 32 -11.62 8.48 -9.14
N ALA A 33 -11.48 9.70 -9.65
CA ALA A 33 -12.42 10.27 -10.61
C ALA A 33 -12.50 9.45 -11.91
N MET A 34 -11.35 8.98 -12.40
CA MET A 34 -11.26 8.10 -13.56
C MET A 34 -11.94 6.74 -13.29
N MET A 35 -11.76 6.16 -12.11
CA MET A 35 -12.41 4.92 -11.69
C MET A 35 -13.92 5.07 -11.51
N VAL A 36 -14.37 6.19 -10.99
CA VAL A 36 -15.80 6.54 -10.95
C VAL A 36 -16.36 6.62 -12.36
N TYR A 37 -15.70 7.36 -13.26
CA TYR A 37 -16.11 7.48 -14.67
C TYR A 37 -16.20 6.11 -15.35
N PHE A 38 -15.19 5.26 -15.19
CA PHE A 38 -15.21 3.90 -15.76
C PHE A 38 -16.32 3.04 -15.16
N SER A 39 -16.57 3.16 -13.85
CA SER A 39 -17.66 2.44 -13.20
C SER A 39 -19.01 2.82 -13.80
N PHE A 40 -19.30 4.12 -13.98
CA PHE A 40 -20.57 4.55 -14.59
C PHE A 40 -20.72 4.14 -16.05
N LYS A 41 -19.64 4.23 -16.84
CA LYS A 41 -19.69 3.92 -18.27
C LYS A 41 -19.74 2.42 -18.52
N TYR A 42 -18.78 1.67 -18.00
CA TYR A 42 -18.66 0.24 -18.28
C TYR A 42 -19.74 -0.59 -17.58
N VAL A 43 -20.09 -0.32 -16.32
CA VAL A 43 -21.13 -1.11 -15.62
C VAL A 43 -22.50 -1.06 -16.33
N ASN A 44 -22.81 0.07 -16.96
CA ASN A 44 -24.08 0.27 -17.65
C ASN A 44 -24.08 -0.21 -19.10
N ASP A 45 -22.96 -0.05 -19.82
CA ASP A 45 -22.85 -0.49 -21.22
C ASP A 45 -22.36 -1.93 -21.41
N LEU A 46 -21.92 -2.60 -20.35
CA LEU A 46 -21.48 -4.01 -20.37
C LEU A 46 -22.47 -4.98 -21.04
N PRO A 47 -23.80 -4.91 -20.81
CA PRO A 47 -24.76 -5.78 -21.51
C PRO A 47 -24.64 -5.64 -23.03
N LYS A 48 -24.50 -4.41 -23.54
CA LYS A 48 -24.35 -4.13 -24.98
C LYS A 48 -23.02 -4.68 -25.53
N ILE A 49 -21.93 -4.58 -24.76
CA ILE A 49 -20.60 -5.06 -25.15
C ILE A 49 -20.57 -6.59 -25.23
N LEU A 50 -21.26 -7.28 -24.30
CA LEU A 50 -21.34 -8.74 -24.24
C LEU A 50 -22.43 -9.35 -25.15
N GLY A 51 -23.12 -8.54 -25.96
CA GLY A 51 -24.20 -9.01 -26.83
C GLY A 51 -25.40 -9.58 -26.07
N SER A 52 -25.59 -9.18 -24.80
CA SER A 52 -26.64 -9.67 -23.92
C SER A 52 -27.63 -8.56 -23.56
N ASN A 53 -28.92 -8.88 -23.52
CA ASN A 53 -29.94 -7.86 -23.23
C ASN A 53 -29.97 -7.43 -21.75
N ALA A 54 -29.47 -8.28 -20.85
CA ALA A 54 -29.34 -7.97 -19.43
C ALA A 54 -28.27 -8.86 -18.78
N LEU A 55 -27.42 -8.25 -17.97
CA LEU A 55 -26.49 -8.98 -17.09
C LEU A 55 -27.08 -9.08 -15.68
N PRO A 56 -26.94 -10.24 -15.01
CA PRO A 56 -27.31 -10.39 -13.61
C PRO A 56 -26.61 -9.36 -12.72
N LEU A 57 -27.32 -8.84 -11.72
CA LEU A 57 -26.80 -7.82 -10.79
C LEU A 57 -25.50 -8.27 -10.10
N GLY A 58 -25.41 -9.55 -9.70
CA GLY A 58 -24.22 -10.10 -9.04
C GLY A 58 -22.97 -10.03 -9.93
N LEU A 59 -23.10 -10.30 -11.23
CA LEU A 59 -21.97 -10.23 -12.16
C LEU A 59 -21.51 -8.78 -12.37
N LYS A 60 -22.43 -7.81 -12.41
CA LYS A 60 -22.08 -6.38 -12.47
C LYS A 60 -21.29 -5.92 -11.24
N ILE A 61 -21.67 -6.39 -10.05
CA ILE A 61 -20.97 -6.08 -8.80
C ILE A 61 -19.58 -6.74 -8.78
N ALA A 62 -19.46 -8.00 -9.20
CA ALA A 62 -18.17 -8.68 -9.30
C ALA A 62 -17.21 -7.97 -10.26
N LEU A 63 -17.70 -7.51 -11.42
CA LEU A 63 -16.91 -6.72 -12.37
C LEU A 63 -16.51 -5.35 -11.81
N PHE A 64 -17.39 -4.71 -11.04
CA PHE A 64 -17.02 -3.50 -10.31
C PHE A 64 -15.86 -3.78 -9.36
N TYR A 65 -15.97 -4.80 -8.51
CA TYR A 65 -14.88 -5.17 -7.59
C TYR A 65 -13.59 -5.48 -8.34
N PHE A 66 -13.65 -6.25 -9.43
CA PHE A 66 -12.47 -6.52 -10.26
C PHE A 66 -11.83 -5.25 -10.83
N LEU A 67 -12.60 -4.31 -11.36
CA LEU A 67 -12.07 -3.06 -11.91
C LEU A 67 -11.34 -2.23 -10.85
N TRP A 68 -11.91 -2.12 -9.65
CA TRP A 68 -11.29 -1.37 -8.55
C TRP A 68 -10.08 -2.11 -7.96
N SER A 69 -10.05 -3.44 -7.97
CA SER A 69 -8.92 -4.21 -7.46
C SER A 69 -7.62 -3.94 -8.23
N LEU A 70 -7.72 -3.64 -9.54
CA LEU A 70 -6.56 -3.38 -10.41
C LEU A 70 -5.64 -2.27 -9.92
N ILE A 71 -6.14 -1.31 -9.13
CA ILE A 71 -5.36 -0.17 -8.65
C ILE A 71 -5.08 -0.25 -7.15
N LEU A 72 -5.78 -1.14 -6.46
CA LEU A 72 -5.81 -1.27 -5.00
C LEU A 72 -4.43 -1.40 -4.37
N LEU A 73 -3.53 -2.21 -4.96
CA LEU A 73 -2.19 -2.44 -4.41
C LEU A 73 -1.15 -1.39 -4.79
N TYR A 74 -1.33 -0.71 -5.93
CA TYR A 74 -0.36 0.27 -6.40
C TYR A 74 -0.35 1.53 -5.51
N ILE A 75 -1.53 1.97 -5.05
CA ILE A 75 -1.65 3.19 -4.23
C ILE A 75 -0.84 3.09 -2.93
N PRO A 76 -0.99 2.05 -2.07
CA PRO A 76 -0.17 1.85 -0.88
C PRO A 76 1.33 1.85 -1.16
N VAL A 77 1.76 1.19 -2.24
CA VAL A 77 3.19 1.07 -2.60
C VAL A 77 3.74 2.46 -2.89
N PHE A 78 3.15 3.18 -3.85
CA PHE A 78 3.61 4.52 -4.21
C PHE A 78 3.53 5.49 -3.04
N ALA A 79 2.41 5.53 -2.31
CA ALA A 79 2.26 6.43 -1.16
C ALA A 79 3.32 6.15 -0.07
N SER A 80 3.59 4.87 0.23
CA SER A 80 4.63 4.48 1.20
C SER A 80 6.03 4.90 0.75
N VAL A 81 6.32 4.85 -0.55
CA VAL A 81 7.60 5.34 -1.10
C VAL A 81 7.68 6.86 -1.00
N PHE A 82 6.64 7.59 -1.46
CA PHE A 82 6.61 9.06 -1.46
C PHE A 82 6.75 9.67 -0.06
N PHE A 83 6.20 9.03 0.97
CA PHE A 83 6.25 9.54 2.34
C PHE A 83 7.39 8.94 3.18
N GLY A 84 7.74 7.67 2.98
CA GLY A 84 8.74 6.99 3.80
C GLY A 84 10.18 7.08 3.28
N SER A 85 10.40 6.98 1.96
CA SER A 85 11.76 7.08 1.40
C SER A 85 12.50 8.38 1.72
N PRO A 86 11.89 9.58 1.74
CA PRO A 86 12.57 10.81 2.13
C PRO A 86 12.71 10.99 3.65
N ALA A 87 12.06 10.18 4.49
CA ALA A 87 11.91 10.46 5.92
C ALA A 87 13.25 10.56 6.69
N ILE A 88 14.28 9.84 6.23
CA ILE A 88 15.62 9.85 6.82
C ILE A 88 16.65 10.35 5.81
N SER A 89 16.64 9.78 4.61
CA SER A 89 17.60 10.10 3.54
C SER A 89 17.61 11.59 3.16
N SER A 90 16.45 12.26 3.12
CA SER A 90 16.39 13.69 2.78
C SER A 90 16.97 14.59 3.86
N GLU A 91 16.97 14.16 5.13
CA GLU A 91 17.56 14.96 6.21
C GLU A 91 19.09 14.94 6.18
N ILE A 92 19.64 13.83 5.70
CA ILE A 92 21.07 13.67 5.49
C ILE A 92 21.49 14.49 4.27
N GLU A 93 20.76 14.32 3.17
CA GLU A 93 21.01 15.07 1.93
C GLU A 93 20.95 16.58 2.13
N ASN A 94 19.95 17.07 2.88
CA ASN A 94 19.78 18.50 3.16
C ASN A 94 20.56 18.99 4.39
N LYS A 95 21.40 18.15 5.01
CA LYS A 95 22.18 18.48 6.21
C LYS A 95 21.34 18.92 7.42
N THR A 96 20.04 18.63 7.44
CA THR A 96 19.19 18.94 8.60
C THR A 96 19.43 18.00 9.76
N ALA A 97 19.95 16.78 9.49
CA ALA A 97 20.35 15.82 10.51
C ALA A 97 21.39 16.40 11.50
N PHE A 98 22.29 17.29 11.05
CA PHE A 98 23.27 17.96 11.92
C PHE A 98 22.64 18.85 12.99
N TYR A 99 21.43 19.37 12.74
CA TYR A 99 20.71 20.21 13.71
C TYR A 99 19.78 19.38 14.60
N ILE A 100 19.27 18.25 14.09
CA ILE A 100 18.28 17.42 14.78
C ILE A 100 18.96 16.44 15.76
N PHE A 101 20.08 15.84 15.36
CA PHE A 101 20.74 14.79 16.15
C PHE A 101 21.38 15.27 17.47
N PRO A 102 21.85 16.54 17.59
CA PRO A 102 22.32 17.08 18.87
C PRO A 102 21.19 17.39 19.87
N LEU A 103 19.93 17.43 19.44
CA LEU A 103 18.82 17.72 20.35
C LEU A 103 18.69 16.59 21.40
N PRO A 104 18.31 16.91 22.65
CA PRO A 104 18.15 15.93 23.75
C PRO A 104 16.86 15.09 23.59
N ILE A 105 16.78 14.38 22.47
CA ILE A 105 15.68 13.51 22.05
C ILE A 105 16.26 12.15 21.66
N ASN A 106 15.74 11.08 22.25
CA ASN A 106 16.19 9.72 21.91
C ASN A 106 15.95 9.43 20.42
N ARG A 107 16.98 8.91 19.73
CA ARG A 107 16.92 8.55 18.30
C ARG A 107 15.78 7.58 17.99
N HIS A 108 15.53 6.59 18.84
CA HIS A 108 14.36 5.71 18.73
C HIS A 108 13.02 6.45 18.70
N LYS A 109 12.83 7.45 19.58
CA LYS A 109 11.57 8.22 19.64
C LYS A 109 11.39 9.07 18.39
N LEU A 110 12.49 9.55 17.82
CA LEU A 110 12.49 10.30 16.58
C LEU A 110 12.13 9.41 15.39
N PHE A 111 12.74 8.22 15.31
CA PHE A 111 12.43 7.22 14.28
C PHE A 111 10.95 6.80 14.33
N VAL A 112 10.47 6.38 15.51
CA VAL A 112 9.07 5.94 15.71
C VAL A 112 8.08 7.07 15.38
N GLY A 113 8.35 8.30 15.85
CA GLY A 113 7.49 9.45 15.59
C GLY A 113 7.36 9.78 14.10
N LYS A 114 8.47 9.70 13.35
CA LYS A 114 8.48 9.86 11.89
C LYS A 114 7.73 8.73 11.18
N PHE A 115 7.99 7.49 11.58
CA PHE A 115 7.34 6.32 11.02
C PHE A 115 5.82 6.44 11.17
N LEU A 116 5.33 6.74 12.37
CA LEU A 116 3.90 6.92 12.62
C LEU A 116 3.30 8.06 11.80
N ALA A 117 4.03 9.16 11.61
CA ALA A 117 3.58 10.28 10.78
C ALA A 117 3.46 9.87 9.30
N ALA A 118 4.48 9.21 8.76
CA ALA A 118 4.48 8.72 7.39
C ALA A 118 3.38 7.66 7.17
N PHE A 119 3.26 6.70 8.08
CA PHE A 119 2.20 5.69 8.07
C PHE A 119 0.81 6.32 8.06
N SER A 120 0.56 7.29 8.94
CA SER A 120 -0.74 7.96 9.03
C SER A 120 -1.10 8.72 7.76
N VAL A 121 -0.13 9.41 7.15
CA VAL A 121 -0.36 10.15 5.90
C VAL A 121 -0.59 9.20 4.73
N THR A 122 0.19 8.13 4.63
CA THR A 122 -0.04 7.05 3.65
C THR A 122 -1.43 6.45 3.80
N LEU A 123 -1.82 6.14 5.04
CA LEU A 123 -3.12 5.56 5.36
C LEU A 123 -4.27 6.51 5.00
N VAL A 124 -4.13 7.82 5.24
CA VAL A 124 -5.12 8.83 4.81
C VAL A 124 -5.29 8.82 3.29
N ILE A 125 -4.20 8.80 2.52
CA ILE A 125 -4.27 8.75 1.05
C ILE A 125 -4.96 7.47 0.56
N VAL A 126 -4.62 6.33 1.15
CA VAL A 126 -5.25 5.04 0.81
C VAL A 126 -6.74 5.04 1.19
N LEU A 127 -7.09 5.54 2.38
CA LEU A 127 -8.49 5.60 2.81
C LEU A 127 -9.36 6.50 1.94
N ILE A 128 -8.82 7.61 1.40
CA ILE A 128 -9.57 8.45 0.45
C ILE A 128 -10.05 7.61 -0.73
N TYR A 129 -9.17 6.77 -1.31
CA TYR A 129 -9.53 5.88 -2.40
C TYR A 129 -10.61 4.86 -2.01
N ILE A 130 -10.43 4.18 -0.88
CA ILE A 130 -11.37 3.17 -0.36
C ILE A 130 -12.73 3.78 -0.03
N ILE A 131 -12.77 5.01 0.48
CA ILE A 131 -14.02 5.73 0.76
C ILE A 131 -14.74 6.07 -0.55
N VAL A 132 -14.02 6.55 -1.57
CA VAL A 132 -14.62 6.86 -2.88
C VAL A 132 -15.13 5.59 -3.55
N GLU A 133 -14.39 4.48 -3.46
CA GLU A 133 -14.80 3.16 -3.92
C GLU A 133 -16.12 2.71 -3.27
N ALA A 134 -16.19 2.70 -1.94
CA ALA A 134 -17.38 2.32 -1.19
C ALA A 134 -18.58 3.23 -1.49
N ALA A 135 -18.34 4.53 -1.63
CA ALA A 135 -19.38 5.50 -2.00
C ALA A 135 -19.91 5.24 -3.42
N THR A 136 -19.03 4.95 -4.36
CA THR A 136 -19.39 4.67 -5.76
C THR A 136 -20.19 3.38 -5.87
N LEU A 137 -19.78 2.33 -5.16
CA LEU A 137 -20.52 1.07 -5.09
C LEU A 137 -21.94 1.30 -4.55
N SER A 138 -22.05 2.01 -3.42
CA SER A 138 -23.33 2.29 -2.78
C SER A 138 -24.24 3.13 -3.67
N PHE A 139 -23.68 4.08 -4.42
CA PHE A 139 -24.43 4.92 -5.33
C PHE A 139 -24.94 4.17 -6.56
N ILE A 140 -24.11 3.35 -7.20
CA ILE A 140 -24.46 2.63 -8.44
C ILE A 140 -25.39 1.45 -8.15
N PHE A 141 -25.06 0.64 -7.14
CA PHE A 141 -25.76 -0.63 -6.90
C PHE A 141 -26.78 -0.59 -5.76
N LYS A 142 -26.86 0.54 -5.03
CA LYS A 142 -27.75 0.71 -3.85
C LYS A 142 -27.57 -0.40 -2.80
N LYS A 143 -26.35 -0.91 -2.67
CA LYS A 143 -25.97 -1.93 -1.70
C LYS A 143 -24.79 -1.45 -0.86
N PRO A 144 -24.71 -1.81 0.42
CA PRO A 144 -23.49 -1.58 1.20
C PRO A 144 -22.36 -2.52 0.71
N PRO A 145 -21.09 -2.19 1.00
CA PRO A 145 -19.98 -3.11 0.79
C PRO A 145 -20.19 -4.44 1.53
N GLU A 146 -19.79 -5.56 0.89
CA GLU A 146 -19.87 -6.89 1.50
C GLU A 146 -18.85 -7.08 2.63
N ILE A 147 -19.02 -8.14 3.44
CA ILE A 147 -18.11 -8.40 4.57
C ILE A 147 -16.63 -8.55 4.14
N TYR A 148 -16.39 -9.12 2.96
CA TYR A 148 -15.05 -9.31 2.40
C TYR A 148 -14.32 -8.01 2.11
N PHE A 149 -15.04 -6.92 1.83
CA PHE A 149 -14.48 -5.57 1.73
C PHE A 149 -13.71 -5.18 2.99
N TYR A 150 -14.30 -5.46 4.17
CA TYR A 150 -13.69 -5.10 5.44
C TYR A 150 -12.48 -5.99 5.77
N TYR A 151 -12.49 -7.26 5.40
CA TYR A 151 -11.31 -8.13 5.53
C TYR A 151 -10.16 -7.65 4.65
N SER A 152 -10.45 -7.26 3.40
CA SER A 152 -9.46 -6.66 2.51
C SER A 152 -8.90 -5.35 3.09
N LEU A 153 -9.75 -4.49 3.66
CA LEU A 153 -9.33 -3.24 4.31
C LEU A 153 -8.35 -3.48 5.46
N VAL A 154 -8.59 -4.48 6.33
CA VAL A 154 -7.67 -4.81 7.43
C VAL A 154 -6.31 -5.27 6.90
N LEU A 155 -6.30 -6.16 5.90
CA LEU A 155 -5.06 -6.59 5.25
C LEU A 155 -4.35 -5.43 4.57
N LEU A 156 -5.08 -4.51 3.94
CA LEU A 156 -4.53 -3.32 3.28
C LEU A 156 -3.84 -2.39 4.27
N ILE A 157 -4.40 -2.17 5.46
CA ILE A 157 -3.75 -1.40 6.53
C ILE A 157 -2.45 -2.06 6.96
N LEU A 158 -2.46 -3.39 7.10
CA LEU A 158 -1.30 -4.17 7.51
C LEU A 158 -0.22 -4.17 6.41
N PHE A 159 -0.63 -4.19 5.15
CA PHE A 159 0.25 -4.00 4.00
C PHE A 159 0.88 -2.61 3.97
N VAL A 160 0.10 -1.54 4.19
CA VAL A 160 0.63 -0.16 4.34
C VAL A 160 1.67 -0.10 5.46
N LEU A 161 1.40 -0.75 6.59
CA LEU A 161 2.34 -0.82 7.71
C LEU A 161 3.65 -1.51 7.32
N SER A 162 3.58 -2.65 6.61
CA SER A 162 4.75 -3.38 6.14
C SER A 162 5.56 -2.59 5.10
N MET A 163 4.88 -1.98 4.12
CA MET A 163 5.53 -1.20 3.05
C MET A 163 6.17 0.08 3.58
N THR A 164 5.51 0.82 4.46
CA THR A 164 6.11 2.00 5.10
C THR A 164 7.32 1.64 5.96
N SER A 165 7.32 0.47 6.59
CA SER A 165 8.46 0.01 7.36
C SER A 165 9.65 -0.35 6.47
N LEU A 166 9.40 -1.04 5.36
CA LEU A 166 10.41 -1.31 4.35
C LEU A 166 11.00 -0.02 3.79
N THR A 167 10.18 0.99 3.49
CA THR A 167 10.69 2.27 2.96
C THR A 167 11.54 3.01 3.98
N PHE A 168 11.21 2.95 5.27
CA PHE A 168 12.04 3.50 6.35
C PHE A 168 13.39 2.77 6.48
N MET A 169 13.39 1.43 6.39
CA MET A 169 14.63 0.65 6.39
C MET A 169 15.55 1.08 5.24
N ILE A 170 15.01 1.19 4.02
CA ILE A 170 15.79 1.62 2.85
C ILE A 170 16.24 3.08 2.97
N SER A 171 15.37 3.96 3.48
CA SER A 171 15.72 5.36 3.76
C SER A 171 16.88 5.48 4.77
N ALA A 172 16.96 4.57 5.73
CA ALA A 172 18.06 4.52 6.69
C ALA A 172 19.38 4.04 6.05
N ILE A 173 19.35 3.27 4.96
CA ILE A 173 20.57 2.83 4.26
C ILE A 173 21.16 3.97 3.41
N PHE A 174 20.33 4.68 2.65
CA PHE A 174 20.82 5.66 1.67
C PHE A 174 20.97 7.08 2.24
N ASN A 175 21.95 7.82 1.71
CA ASN A 175 22.20 9.22 2.09
C ASN A 175 21.57 10.23 1.13
N LYS A 176 21.22 9.81 -0.10
CA LYS A 176 20.45 10.62 -1.05
C LYS A 176 19.04 10.07 -1.19
N ASN A 177 18.08 10.97 -1.25
CA ASN A 177 16.67 10.64 -1.34
C ASN A 177 16.31 9.93 -2.64
N THR A 178 16.88 10.35 -3.77
CA THR A 178 16.64 9.74 -5.08
C THR A 178 16.98 8.25 -5.11
N TYR A 179 18.09 7.84 -4.48
CA TYR A 179 18.45 6.43 -4.42
C TYR A 179 17.49 5.64 -3.53
N ALA A 180 17.05 6.21 -2.40
CA ALA A 180 16.05 5.58 -1.54
C ALA A 180 14.72 5.35 -2.28
N TYR A 181 14.24 6.33 -3.05
CA TYR A 181 13.03 6.18 -3.89
C TYR A 181 13.16 5.01 -4.86
N ILE A 182 14.21 5.05 -5.68
CA ILE A 182 14.41 4.07 -6.76
C ILE A 182 14.58 2.67 -6.16
N SER A 183 15.40 2.51 -5.11
CA SER A 183 15.67 1.20 -4.51
C SER A 183 14.42 0.53 -3.96
N VAL A 184 13.52 1.26 -3.28
CA VAL A 184 12.26 0.67 -2.80
C VAL A 184 11.40 0.17 -3.96
N LEU A 185 11.25 0.98 -5.01
CA LEU A 185 10.44 0.60 -6.17
C LEU A 185 11.04 -0.60 -6.91
N LEU A 186 12.38 -0.64 -7.07
CA LEU A 186 13.06 -1.79 -7.68
C LEU A 186 12.89 -3.06 -6.83
N ILE A 187 13.06 -2.97 -5.51
CA ILE A 187 12.86 -4.12 -4.62
C ILE A 187 11.42 -4.63 -4.74
N TYR A 188 10.43 -3.75 -4.67
CA TYR A 188 9.04 -4.19 -4.73
C TYR A 188 8.65 -4.75 -6.11
N TYR A 189 8.91 -4.03 -7.20
CA TYR A 189 8.42 -4.47 -8.52
C TYR A 189 9.31 -5.51 -9.19
N ILE A 190 10.63 -5.46 -8.99
CA ILE A 190 11.54 -6.43 -9.62
C ILE A 190 11.72 -7.63 -8.72
N VAL A 191 12.10 -7.43 -7.46
CA VAL A 191 12.42 -8.57 -6.58
C VAL A 191 11.15 -9.28 -6.11
N PHE A 192 10.18 -8.55 -5.58
CA PHE A 192 8.96 -9.18 -5.08
C PHE A 192 8.01 -9.54 -6.22
N TYR A 193 7.54 -8.57 -6.99
CA TYR A 193 6.50 -8.82 -7.99
C TYR A 193 6.98 -9.68 -9.17
N ALA A 194 8.03 -9.26 -9.89
CA ALA A 194 8.54 -10.06 -10.99
C ALA A 194 9.18 -11.38 -10.52
N GLY A 195 9.83 -11.39 -9.34
CA GLY A 195 10.31 -12.62 -8.73
C GLY A 195 9.21 -13.62 -8.41
N SER A 196 8.07 -13.15 -7.88
CA SER A 196 6.91 -14.01 -7.60
C SER A 196 6.38 -14.64 -8.89
N PHE A 197 6.17 -13.82 -9.91
CA PHE A 197 5.69 -14.26 -11.22
C PHE A 197 6.60 -15.31 -11.87
N ILE A 198 7.92 -15.12 -11.81
CA ILE A 198 8.90 -16.06 -12.37
C ILE A 198 8.87 -17.40 -11.62
N ILE A 199 8.80 -17.38 -10.27
CA ILE A 199 8.80 -18.60 -9.46
C ILE A 199 7.51 -19.40 -9.72
N GLU A 200 6.38 -18.73 -9.75
CA GLU A 200 5.08 -19.36 -10.05
C GLU A 200 5.08 -19.96 -11.45
N LEU A 201 5.56 -19.23 -12.46
CA LEU A 201 5.59 -19.70 -13.85
C LEU A 201 6.52 -20.91 -14.05
N LEU A 202 7.72 -20.89 -13.47
CA LEU A 202 8.74 -21.92 -13.69
C LEU A 202 8.54 -23.16 -12.81
N TYR A 203 8.18 -22.95 -11.54
CA TYR A 203 8.15 -24.02 -10.54
C TYR A 203 6.74 -24.41 -10.11
N LYS A 204 5.71 -23.65 -10.50
CA LYS A 204 4.30 -23.85 -10.08
C LYS A 204 4.11 -23.85 -8.56
N ILE A 205 5.01 -23.17 -7.84
CA ILE A 205 4.98 -23.00 -6.39
C ILE A 205 4.56 -21.56 -6.09
N ASP A 206 3.64 -21.37 -5.16
CA ASP A 206 3.27 -20.03 -4.69
C ASP A 206 4.34 -19.54 -3.72
N PRO A 207 5.03 -18.44 -4.04
CA PRO A 207 6.07 -17.89 -3.18
C PRO A 207 5.43 -17.05 -2.07
N PHE A 208 4.66 -17.71 -1.18
CA PHE A 208 3.90 -17.08 -0.10
C PHE A 208 4.74 -16.17 0.79
N TYR A 209 6.04 -16.44 0.87
CA TYR A 209 7.02 -15.67 1.63
C TYR A 209 7.37 -14.30 1.02
N LEU A 210 7.01 -14.03 -0.23
CA LEU A 210 7.23 -12.72 -0.87
C LEU A 210 6.11 -11.75 -0.51
N LEU A 211 6.48 -10.51 -0.22
CA LEU A 211 5.53 -9.48 0.21
C LEU A 211 4.48 -9.16 -0.86
N SER A 212 4.82 -9.24 -2.15
CA SER A 212 3.86 -9.03 -3.25
C SER A 212 2.81 -10.12 -3.34
N ASP A 213 3.20 -11.38 -3.07
CA ASP A 213 2.27 -12.51 -3.09
C ASP A 213 1.32 -12.45 -1.89
N ALA A 214 1.85 -12.14 -0.70
CA ALA A 214 0.99 -11.84 0.46
C ALA A 214 0.02 -10.69 0.16
N ALA A 215 0.46 -9.66 -0.58
CA ALA A 215 -0.38 -8.53 -0.97
C ALA A 215 -1.45 -8.90 -2.00
N SER A 216 -1.23 -9.88 -2.89
CA SER A 216 -2.23 -10.31 -3.87
C SER A 216 -3.50 -10.86 -3.21
N ILE A 217 -3.37 -11.47 -2.02
CA ILE A 217 -4.50 -11.95 -1.22
C ILE A 217 -5.48 -10.82 -0.87
N ILE A 218 -5.02 -9.57 -0.75
CA ILE A 218 -5.91 -8.41 -0.51
C ILE A 218 -6.92 -8.24 -1.65
N GLN A 219 -6.46 -8.36 -2.90
CA GLN A 219 -7.32 -8.28 -4.08
C GLN A 219 -8.24 -9.50 -4.17
N ARG A 220 -7.69 -10.70 -3.91
CA ARG A 220 -8.43 -11.97 -3.94
C ARG A 220 -9.59 -11.99 -2.95
N VAL A 221 -9.36 -11.49 -1.73
CA VAL A 221 -10.40 -11.32 -0.71
C VAL A 221 -11.41 -10.26 -1.14
N TYR A 222 -10.95 -9.13 -1.68
CA TYR A 222 -11.83 -8.04 -2.11
C TYR A 222 -12.80 -8.44 -3.23
N VAL A 223 -12.29 -9.08 -4.28
CA VAL A 223 -13.12 -9.53 -5.42
C VAL A 223 -13.93 -10.78 -5.05
N ASN A 224 -13.55 -11.49 -3.99
CA ASN A 224 -14.13 -12.77 -3.56
C ASN A 224 -14.08 -13.84 -4.67
N ILE A 225 -13.11 -13.73 -5.57
CA ILE A 225 -12.82 -14.64 -6.68
C ILE A 225 -11.31 -14.58 -6.91
N ASN A 226 -10.69 -15.70 -7.24
CA ASN A 226 -9.29 -15.74 -7.61
C ASN A 226 -9.08 -15.41 -9.09
N THR A 227 -8.78 -14.14 -9.36
CA THR A 227 -8.56 -13.64 -10.72
C THR A 227 -7.12 -13.74 -11.19
N GLU A 228 -6.17 -14.02 -10.28
CA GLU A 228 -4.74 -14.10 -10.59
C GLU A 228 -4.33 -15.54 -10.93
N ASP A 229 -4.83 -16.56 -10.22
CA ASP A 229 -4.50 -17.97 -10.49
C ASP A 229 -5.29 -18.57 -11.67
N PHE A 230 -6.08 -17.78 -12.41
CA PHE A 230 -6.83 -18.30 -13.57
C PHE A 230 -5.87 -18.85 -14.64
N PHE A 231 -4.76 -18.15 -14.88
CA PHE A 231 -3.78 -18.55 -15.90
C PHE A 231 -2.87 -19.70 -15.43
N ALA A 232 -2.57 -19.77 -14.13
CA ALA A 232 -1.65 -20.78 -13.58
C ALA A 232 -2.34 -22.08 -13.14
N ARG A 233 -3.52 -21.99 -12.53
CA ARG A 233 -4.22 -23.11 -11.88
C ARG A 233 -5.68 -23.29 -12.31
N GLN A 234 -6.20 -22.41 -13.17
CA GLN A 234 -7.59 -22.43 -13.64
C GLN A 234 -8.60 -22.47 -12.48
N SER A 235 -8.25 -21.89 -11.33
CA SER A 235 -9.08 -21.86 -10.15
C SER A 235 -9.61 -20.44 -9.91
N LEU A 236 -10.93 -20.33 -9.83
CA LEU A 236 -11.64 -19.09 -9.46
C LEU A 236 -12.04 -19.09 -7.98
N ALA A 237 -11.57 -20.06 -7.19
CA ALA A 237 -11.99 -20.23 -5.81
C ALA A 237 -11.58 -19.02 -4.95
N PRO A 238 -12.46 -18.50 -4.08
CA PRO A 238 -12.11 -17.42 -3.16
C PRO A 238 -10.92 -17.78 -2.26
N ALA A 239 -10.24 -16.76 -1.71
CA ALA A 239 -9.16 -16.98 -0.75
C ALA A 239 -9.69 -17.70 0.51
N PRO A 240 -9.21 -18.90 0.84
CA PRO A 240 -9.63 -19.60 2.04
C PRO A 240 -9.07 -18.89 3.29
N PHE A 241 -9.76 -19.02 4.41
CA PHE A 241 -9.39 -18.34 5.66
C PHE A 241 -7.94 -18.58 6.13
N PRO A 242 -7.36 -19.79 6.00
CA PRO A 242 -5.94 -20.01 6.32
C PRO A 242 -4.97 -19.12 5.53
N ASP A 243 -5.24 -18.88 4.25
CA ASP A 243 -4.38 -18.07 3.38
C ASP A 243 -4.44 -16.59 3.77
N ILE A 244 -5.63 -16.12 4.17
CA ILE A 244 -5.83 -14.76 4.71
C ILE A 244 -4.99 -14.57 5.98
N MET A 245 -5.02 -15.55 6.89
CA MET A 245 -4.22 -15.50 8.13
C MET A 245 -2.72 -15.55 7.85
N LEU A 246 -2.30 -16.41 6.93
CA LEU A 246 -0.90 -16.57 6.56
C LEU A 246 -0.36 -15.29 5.91
N ALA A 247 -1.10 -14.68 4.97
CA ALA A 247 -0.73 -13.41 4.36
C ALA A 247 -0.61 -12.29 5.41
N GLY A 248 -1.58 -12.20 6.33
CA GLY A 248 -1.53 -11.24 7.44
C GLY A 248 -0.31 -11.44 8.34
N LEU A 249 0.04 -12.69 8.66
CA LEU A 249 1.23 -13.02 9.45
C LEU A 249 2.50 -12.59 8.71
N ILE A 250 2.61 -12.87 7.42
CA ILE A 250 3.81 -12.57 6.63
C ILE A 250 4.04 -11.06 6.52
N MET A 251 2.99 -10.30 6.20
CA MET A 251 3.08 -8.84 6.20
C MET A 251 3.46 -8.29 7.59
N PHE A 252 2.97 -8.91 8.68
CA PHE A 252 3.34 -8.51 10.03
C PHE A 252 4.81 -8.83 10.34
N VAL A 253 5.30 -9.99 9.91
CA VAL A 253 6.72 -10.35 10.02
C VAL A 253 7.59 -9.38 9.22
N TYR A 254 7.20 -9.03 8.00
CA TYR A 254 7.88 -8.01 7.20
C TYR A 254 7.91 -6.66 7.90
N PHE A 255 6.79 -6.23 8.48
CA PHE A 255 6.72 -5.03 9.31
C PHE A 255 7.73 -5.09 10.44
N VAL A 256 7.67 -6.10 11.31
CA VAL A 256 8.55 -6.21 12.48
C VAL A 256 10.02 -6.28 12.07
N ALA A 257 10.36 -7.14 11.10
CA ALA A 257 11.75 -7.34 10.67
C ALA A 257 12.34 -6.06 10.08
N THR A 258 11.66 -5.44 9.11
CA THR A 258 12.17 -4.21 8.47
C THR A 258 12.16 -3.02 9.42
N PHE A 259 11.21 -2.96 10.35
CA PHE A 259 11.11 -1.86 11.32
C PHE A 259 12.27 -1.90 12.30
N VAL A 260 12.55 -3.09 12.84
CA VAL A 260 13.64 -3.33 13.78
C VAL A 260 15.00 -3.10 13.11
N ILE A 261 15.20 -3.63 11.90
CA ILE A 261 16.44 -3.38 11.13
C ILE A 261 16.60 -1.89 10.82
N GLY A 262 15.53 -1.22 10.37
CA GLY A 262 15.54 0.22 10.09
C GLY A 262 15.88 1.06 11.31
N LEU A 263 15.35 0.70 12.48
CA LEU A 263 15.65 1.34 13.75
C LEU A 263 17.13 1.17 14.13
N PHE A 264 17.67 -0.05 14.06
CA PHE A 264 19.08 -0.31 14.34
C PHE A 264 20.02 0.45 13.38
N LEU A 265 19.68 0.50 12.09
CA LEU A 265 20.44 1.27 11.09
C LEU A 265 20.38 2.77 11.39
N PHE A 266 19.23 3.29 11.79
CA PHE A 266 19.06 4.70 12.12
C PHE A 266 19.87 5.11 13.36
N ASP A 267 19.90 4.28 14.40
CA ASP A 267 20.64 4.59 15.63
C ASP A 267 22.15 4.65 15.40
N ARG A 268 22.67 3.74 14.57
CA ARG A 268 24.10 3.69 14.20
C ARG A 268 24.48 4.71 13.12
N LYS A 269 23.52 5.46 12.57
CA LYS A 269 23.81 6.38 11.48
C LYS A 269 24.55 7.61 11.99
N GLU A 270 25.75 7.81 11.47
CA GLU A 270 26.57 8.99 11.72
C GLU A 270 26.32 10.02 10.64
N VAL A 271 26.28 11.30 11.02
CA VAL A 271 26.15 12.41 10.07
C VAL A 271 27.57 12.77 9.62
N GLN A 272 27.93 12.36 8.41
CA GLN A 272 29.20 12.71 7.76
C GLN A 272 29.00 13.89 6.81
#